data_AF-A0A0F9P130-F1
#
_entry.id   AF-A0A0F9P130-F1
#
_cell.length_a   1.000
_cell.length_b   1.000
_cell.length_c   1.000
_cell.angle_alpha   90.00
_cell.angle_beta   90.00
_cell.angle_gamma   90.00
#
_symmetry.space_group_name_H-M   'P 1'
#
loop_
_entity.id
_entity.type
_entity.pdbx_description
1 polymer ?
#
loop_
_entity_poly.entity_id
_entity_poly.type
_entity_poly.pdbx_seq_one_letter_code
_entity_poly.pdbx_strand_id
1 'polypeptide(L)'
;GLRSKQESDFAYVTLYSYEQKAGFYEVTKKLTDLHKKLKKENGHGKILWGLAGNHEYNNKEIDQKWIKHFFEGYRKDGSDGLGVDYLGSRAMIGLEILWKGKPLRRWTILSVHGFGGGVNAYTPLQNLMWNHVADVYLMGHLHQKMSMEEQMVSFNYKLGKAIQRKIVLGNTGSFTETMLDNVDQWYERRNKMKPAVAGTITVSFDALNGNLHHHI
;
A
#
# COMPACT_ATOMS: atom_id res chain seq x y z
N GLY A 1 -8.28 -36.14 -11.22
CA GLY A 1 -7.24 -35.23 -10.72
C GLY A 1 -7.14 -34.03 -11.63
N LEU A 2 -7.39 -32.83 -11.12
CA LEU A 2 -7.04 -31.55 -11.74
C LEU A 2 -6.95 -30.54 -10.59
N ARG A 3 -5.71 -30.20 -10.21
CA ARG A 3 -5.38 -29.16 -9.22
C ARG A 3 -5.82 -27.80 -9.77
N SER A 4 -6.88 -27.20 -9.22
CA SER A 4 -7.20 -25.80 -9.52
C SER A 4 -6.24 -24.89 -8.74
N LYS A 5 -5.50 -24.08 -9.48
CA LYS A 5 -4.60 -23.04 -8.95
C LYS A 5 -5.34 -22.14 -7.95
N GLN A 6 -4.77 -22.01 -6.76
CA GLN A 6 -5.06 -20.91 -5.83
C GLN A 6 -4.73 -19.60 -6.55
N GLU A 7 -5.72 -18.76 -6.79
CA GLU A 7 -5.50 -17.36 -7.11
C GLU A 7 -5.69 -16.57 -5.82
N SER A 8 -4.57 -16.25 -5.18
CA SER A 8 -4.51 -15.22 -4.14
C SER A 8 -4.37 -13.86 -4.84
N ASP A 9 -5.26 -12.95 -4.48
CA ASP A 9 -5.16 -11.53 -4.85
C ASP A 9 -4.29 -10.82 -3.82
N PHE A 10 -3.28 -10.11 -4.32
CA PHE A 10 -2.32 -9.37 -3.50
C PHE A 10 -2.51 -7.87 -3.74
N ALA A 11 -2.58 -7.09 -2.67
CA ALA A 11 -2.55 -5.63 -2.73
C ALA A 11 -1.16 -5.14 -2.30
N TYR A 12 -0.52 -4.32 -3.14
CA TYR A 12 0.75 -3.66 -2.85
C TYR A 12 0.51 -2.15 -2.78
N VAL A 13 1.00 -1.51 -1.72
CA VAL A 13 0.94 -0.05 -1.50
C VAL A 13 2.36 0.47 -1.38
N THR A 14 2.70 1.60 -2.03
CA THR A 14 4.07 2.15 -1.90
C THR A 14 4.27 3.64 -2.19
N LEU A 15 5.29 4.24 -1.53
CA LEU A 15 5.74 5.65 -1.48
C LEU A 15 7.18 5.87 -2.02
N TYR A 16 7.59 7.09 -2.45
CA TYR A 16 8.88 7.35 -3.18
C TYR A 16 9.53 8.76 -3.06
N SER A 17 10.83 8.86 -3.42
CA SER A 17 11.66 10.04 -3.77
C SER A 17 12.29 9.94 -5.22
N TYR A 18 12.94 10.98 -5.80
CA TYR A 18 13.27 11.08 -7.25
C TYR A 18 14.41 10.16 -7.74
N GLU A 19 15.50 10.00 -6.97
CA GLU A 19 16.60 9.06 -7.29
C GLU A 19 16.21 7.60 -7.06
N GLN A 20 15.20 7.38 -6.22
CA GLN A 20 14.57 6.07 -5.99
C GLN A 20 13.76 5.59 -7.20
N LYS A 21 13.52 6.46 -8.20
CA LYS A 21 12.69 6.18 -9.38
C LYS A 21 13.25 5.07 -10.27
N ALA A 22 14.56 5.06 -10.51
CA ALA A 22 15.19 4.05 -11.38
C ALA A 22 15.16 2.66 -10.73
N GLY A 23 15.62 2.57 -9.47
CA GLY A 23 15.59 1.32 -8.71
C GLY A 23 14.17 0.80 -8.50
N PHE A 24 13.21 1.67 -8.20
CA PHE A 24 11.82 1.28 -8.08
C PHE A 24 11.23 0.77 -9.39
N TYR A 25 11.46 1.47 -10.51
CA TYR A 25 10.97 1.03 -11.81
C TYR A 25 11.51 -0.35 -12.15
N GLU A 26 12.79 -0.62 -11.91
CA GLU A 26 13.38 -1.95 -12.14
C GLU A 26 12.74 -3.03 -11.26
N VAL A 27 12.61 -2.77 -9.95
CA VAL A 27 12.07 -3.76 -9.01
C VAL A 27 10.58 -4.05 -9.28
N THR A 28 9.82 -3.04 -9.71
CA THR A 28 8.38 -3.18 -9.96
C THR A 28 8.01 -3.45 -11.40
N LYS A 29 8.96 -3.42 -12.34
CA LYS A 29 8.71 -3.63 -13.77
C LYS A 29 7.89 -4.89 -14.04
N LYS A 30 8.26 -6.00 -13.41
CA LYS A 30 7.55 -7.28 -13.60
C LYS A 30 6.09 -7.20 -13.13
N LEU A 31 5.83 -6.48 -12.03
CA LEU A 31 4.49 -6.29 -11.49
C LEU A 31 3.67 -5.32 -12.35
N THR A 32 4.25 -4.22 -12.81
CA THR A 32 3.58 -3.24 -13.68
C THR A 32 3.29 -3.83 -15.06
N ASP A 33 4.21 -4.58 -15.65
CA ASP A 33 3.99 -5.30 -16.92
C ASP A 33 2.84 -6.32 -16.78
N LEU A 34 2.82 -7.08 -15.69
CA LEU A 34 1.76 -8.04 -15.41
C LEU A 34 0.41 -7.34 -15.22
N HIS A 35 0.37 -6.23 -14.46
CA HIS A 35 -0.83 -5.42 -14.28
C HIS A 35 -1.39 -4.95 -15.63
N LYS A 36 -0.53 -4.36 -16.49
CA LYS A 36 -0.90 -3.89 -17.83
C LYS A 36 -1.47 -5.01 -18.69
N LYS A 37 -0.82 -6.19 -18.67
CA LYS A 37 -1.29 -7.38 -19.38
C LYS A 37 -2.67 -7.83 -18.91
N LEU A 38 -2.87 -7.99 -17.60
CA LEU A 38 -4.13 -8.48 -17.03
C LEU A 38 -5.29 -7.51 -17.23
N LYS A 39 -5.02 -6.19 -17.11
CA LYS A 39 -5.99 -5.13 -17.40
C LYS A 39 -6.48 -5.19 -18.85
N LYS A 40 -5.59 -5.50 -19.80
CA LYS A 40 -5.91 -5.63 -21.23
C LYS A 40 -6.65 -6.91 -21.57
N GLU A 41 -6.24 -8.05 -21.00
CA GLU A 41 -6.73 -9.37 -21.42
C GLU A 41 -8.12 -9.69 -20.86
N ASN A 42 -8.35 -9.44 -19.57
CA ASN A 42 -9.53 -10.01 -18.90
C ASN A 42 -10.36 -9.00 -18.08
N GLY A 43 -9.95 -7.72 -18.02
CA GLY A 43 -10.51 -6.77 -17.07
C GLY A 43 -10.34 -7.20 -15.60
N HIS A 44 -9.55 -8.25 -15.34
CA HIS A 44 -9.29 -8.78 -14.02
C HIS A 44 -8.25 -7.93 -13.31
N GLY A 45 -8.68 -7.32 -12.21
CA GLY A 45 -7.88 -6.44 -11.40
C GLY A 45 -6.99 -7.19 -10.42
N LYS A 46 -5.85 -7.72 -10.86
CA LYS A 46 -4.68 -7.62 -9.97
C LYS A 46 -4.25 -6.17 -10.01
N ILE A 47 -4.75 -5.40 -9.07
CA ILE A 47 -4.68 -3.95 -9.15
C ILE A 47 -3.44 -3.48 -8.42
N LEU A 48 -2.56 -2.86 -9.19
CA LEU A 48 -1.45 -2.08 -8.66
C LEU A 48 -1.91 -0.63 -8.64
N TRP A 49 -1.67 0.05 -7.52
CA TRP A 49 -1.99 1.46 -7.33
C TRP A 49 -0.78 2.21 -6.83
N GLY A 50 -0.67 3.47 -7.24
CA GLY A 50 0.32 4.40 -6.69
C GLY A 50 -0.26 5.24 -5.57
N LEU A 51 0.44 5.36 -4.44
CA LEU A 51 0.05 6.27 -3.36
C LEU A 51 1.29 7.02 -2.88
N ALA A 52 1.30 8.34 -2.95
CA ALA A 52 2.47 9.13 -2.58
C ALA A 52 2.07 10.52 -2.06
N GLY A 53 2.87 11.06 -1.14
CA GLY A 53 2.74 12.41 -0.61
C GLY A 53 3.84 13.34 -1.10
N ASN A 54 3.61 14.66 -1.07
CA ASN A 54 4.60 15.65 -1.52
C ASN A 54 5.75 15.87 -0.51
N HIS A 55 5.58 15.46 0.74
CA HIS A 55 6.48 15.81 1.85
C HIS A 55 7.82 15.06 1.84
N GLU A 56 7.94 13.97 1.06
CA GLU A 56 9.19 13.21 0.91
C GLU A 56 10.26 14.01 0.15
N TYR A 57 9.85 14.99 -0.65
CA TYR A 57 10.73 15.61 -1.64
C TYR A 57 11.24 16.99 -1.25
N ASN A 58 10.52 17.73 -0.39
CA ASN A 58 10.74 19.16 -0.10
C ASN A 58 11.21 19.97 -1.34
N ASN A 59 10.70 19.60 -2.52
CA ASN A 59 11.12 20.12 -3.80
C ASN A 59 9.90 20.77 -4.44
N LYS A 60 9.99 22.08 -4.72
CA LYS A 60 8.91 22.85 -5.32
C LYS A 60 8.58 22.40 -6.75
N GLU A 61 9.49 21.67 -7.39
CA GLU A 61 9.30 21.08 -8.72
C GLU A 61 8.51 19.77 -8.70
N ILE A 62 8.37 19.15 -7.52
CA ILE A 62 7.62 17.90 -7.35
C ILE A 62 6.26 18.22 -6.76
N ASP A 63 5.33 18.52 -7.66
CA ASP A 63 3.94 18.80 -7.35
C ASP A 63 3.04 17.56 -7.57
N GLN A 64 1.76 17.70 -7.24
CA GLN A 64 0.79 16.62 -7.42
C GLN A 64 0.67 16.19 -8.89
N LYS A 65 0.86 17.09 -9.86
CA LYS A 65 0.78 16.77 -11.29
C LYS A 65 1.95 15.89 -11.70
N TRP A 66 3.16 16.23 -11.25
CA TRP A 66 4.35 15.43 -11.51
C TRP A 66 4.20 14.02 -10.95
N ILE A 67 3.75 13.89 -9.69
CA ILE A 67 3.55 12.59 -9.05
C ILE A 67 2.50 11.78 -9.81
N LYS A 68 1.39 12.42 -10.17
CA LYS A 68 0.35 11.79 -10.98
C LYS A 68 0.91 11.27 -12.31
N HIS A 69 1.67 12.07 -13.03
CA HIS A 69 2.29 11.65 -14.30
C HIS A 69 3.30 10.53 -14.13
N PHE A 70 4.01 10.47 -13.01
CA PHE A 70 4.92 9.37 -12.72
C PHE A 70 4.16 8.02 -12.64
N PHE A 71 3.04 7.98 -11.91
CA PHE A 71 2.25 6.76 -11.76
C PHE A 71 1.41 6.45 -13.00
N GLU A 72 0.65 7.43 -13.49
CA GLU A 72 -0.34 7.21 -14.55
C GLU A 72 0.26 7.33 -15.95
N GLY A 73 1.34 8.07 -16.14
CA GLY A 73 1.82 8.55 -17.44
C GLY A 73 1.16 9.86 -17.87
N TYR A 74 1.71 10.56 -18.88
CA TYR A 74 1.01 11.66 -19.56
C TYR A 74 0.05 11.14 -20.63
N ARG A 75 0.33 9.95 -21.18
CA ARG A 75 -0.53 9.32 -22.20
C ARG A 75 -1.63 8.51 -21.51
N LYS A 76 -2.84 8.51 -22.09
CA LYS A 76 -3.99 7.74 -21.58
C LYS A 76 -3.75 6.23 -21.48
N ASP A 77 -2.73 5.72 -22.18
CA ASP A 77 -2.29 4.34 -22.16
C ASP A 77 -1.21 4.05 -21.10
N GLY A 78 -0.74 5.08 -20.37
CA GLY A 78 0.31 5.00 -19.36
C GLY A 78 1.65 4.49 -19.87
N SER A 79 1.96 4.73 -21.15
CA SER A 79 3.19 4.26 -21.79
C SER A 79 4.46 5.01 -21.36
N ASP A 80 4.31 6.20 -20.78
CA ASP A 80 5.38 7.07 -20.30
C ASP A 80 5.42 7.20 -18.76
N GLY A 81 4.61 6.41 -18.07
CA GLY A 81 4.63 6.23 -16.63
C GLY A 81 4.54 4.75 -16.26
N LEU A 82 4.22 4.47 -14.99
CA LEU A 82 4.03 3.09 -14.54
C LEU A 82 2.75 2.45 -15.08
N GLY A 83 1.80 3.28 -15.55
CA GLY A 83 0.49 2.87 -16.03
C GLY A 83 -0.39 2.29 -14.92
N VAL A 84 -0.28 2.87 -13.72
CA VAL A 84 -1.08 2.53 -12.54
C VAL A 84 -1.80 3.76 -12.05
N ASP A 85 -2.99 3.60 -11.48
CA ASP A 85 -3.80 4.75 -11.05
C ASP A 85 -3.16 5.39 -9.80
N TYR A 86 -3.05 6.73 -9.79
CA TYR A 86 -2.55 7.48 -8.65
C TYR A 86 -3.69 7.83 -7.68
N LEU A 87 -3.60 7.32 -6.46
CA LEU A 87 -4.64 7.48 -5.44
C LEU A 87 -4.46 8.72 -4.55
N GLY A 88 -3.47 9.58 -4.82
CA GLY A 88 -3.14 10.70 -3.95
C GLY A 88 -2.26 10.30 -2.76
N SER A 89 -2.43 10.98 -1.64
CA SER A 89 -1.72 10.72 -0.37
C SER A 89 -2.53 9.89 0.63
N ARG A 90 -3.80 9.59 0.33
CA ARG A 90 -4.71 8.78 1.14
C ARG A 90 -5.76 8.13 0.24
N ALA A 91 -6.02 6.85 0.49
CA ALA A 91 -7.02 6.07 -0.23
C ALA A 91 -7.81 5.15 0.72
N MET A 92 -9.11 5.03 0.47
CA MET A 92 -9.95 3.97 1.02
C MET A 92 -10.28 3.00 -0.12
N ILE A 93 -9.91 1.73 0.03
CA ILE A 93 -10.02 0.70 -1.00
C ILE A 93 -10.97 -0.38 -0.51
N GLY A 94 -11.97 -0.70 -1.32
CA GLY A 94 -12.81 -1.89 -1.12
C GLY A 94 -12.25 -3.06 -1.92
N LEU A 95 -11.94 -4.17 -1.26
CA LEU A 95 -11.55 -5.42 -1.89
C LEU A 95 -12.73 -6.38 -1.86
N GLU A 96 -13.22 -6.82 -3.01
CA GLU A 96 -14.25 -7.86 -3.14
C GLU A 96 -13.67 -9.06 -3.90
N ILE A 97 -13.67 -10.23 -3.26
CA ILE A 97 -13.28 -11.49 -3.88
C ILE A 97 -14.54 -12.21 -4.35
N LEU A 98 -14.56 -12.57 -5.63
CA LEU A 98 -15.65 -13.29 -6.28
C LEU A 98 -15.28 -14.77 -6.47
N TRP A 99 -16.23 -15.67 -6.22
CA TRP A 99 -16.13 -17.08 -6.58
C TRP A 99 -17.29 -17.46 -7.49
N LYS A 100 -16.98 -17.91 -8.71
CA LYS A 100 -17.98 -18.23 -9.75
C LYS A 100 -18.99 -17.10 -9.97
N GLY A 101 -18.49 -15.86 -10.04
CA GLY A 101 -19.30 -14.65 -10.24
C GLY A 101 -20.13 -14.20 -9.04
N LYS A 102 -20.02 -14.86 -7.88
CA LYS A 102 -20.73 -14.47 -6.66
C LYS A 102 -19.77 -13.91 -5.60
N PRO A 103 -20.13 -12.84 -4.87
CA PRO A 103 -19.31 -12.33 -3.79
C PRO A 103 -19.03 -13.40 -2.72
N LEU A 104 -17.76 -13.71 -2.51
CA LEU A 104 -17.29 -14.63 -1.48
C LEU A 104 -16.96 -13.84 -0.20
N ARG A 105 -16.15 -12.80 -0.32
CA ARG A 105 -15.71 -11.97 0.81
C ARG A 105 -15.39 -10.54 0.39
N ARG A 106 -15.52 -9.62 1.35
CA ARG A 106 -15.18 -8.21 1.20
C ARG A 106 -14.32 -7.76 2.37
N TRP A 107 -13.36 -6.88 2.08
CA TRP A 107 -12.57 -6.16 3.08
C TRP A 107 -12.43 -4.70 2.70
N THR A 108 -12.12 -3.86 3.68
CA THR A 108 -11.73 -2.47 3.47
C THR A 108 -10.28 -2.25 3.87
N ILE A 109 -9.54 -1.54 3.02
CA ILE A 109 -8.14 -1.18 3.23
C ILE A 109 -8.07 0.34 3.26
N LEU A 110 -7.64 0.89 4.39
CA LEU A 110 -7.22 2.29 4.47
C LEU A 110 -5.73 2.34 4.20
N SER A 111 -5.33 3.12 3.21
CA SER A 111 -3.93 3.37 2.91
C SER A 111 -3.64 4.86 2.97
N VAL A 112 -2.59 5.24 3.67
CA VAL A 112 -2.14 6.64 3.77
C VAL A 112 -0.64 6.72 3.58
N HIS A 113 -0.19 7.85 3.04
CA HIS A 113 1.23 8.17 2.98
C HIS A 113 1.79 8.23 4.40
N GLY A 114 1.09 8.93 5.28
CA GLY A 114 1.49 9.16 6.67
C GLY A 114 1.97 10.58 6.87
N PHE A 115 2.24 10.94 8.13
CA PHE A 115 2.80 12.23 8.52
C PHE A 115 3.44 12.12 9.89
N GLY A 116 4.42 12.99 10.18
CA GLY A 116 5.04 13.13 11.49
C GLY A 116 6.35 12.36 11.66
N GLY A 117 7.21 12.86 12.55
CA GLY A 117 8.45 12.19 12.93
C GLY A 117 8.24 11.21 14.09
N GLY A 118 9.11 10.20 14.21
CA GLY A 118 9.06 9.25 15.32
C GLY A 118 9.89 8.01 15.07
N VAL A 119 10.12 7.23 16.14
CA VAL A 119 10.87 5.96 16.07
C VAL A 119 9.93 4.76 15.94
N ASN A 120 8.63 4.96 16.18
CA ASN A 120 7.63 3.89 16.21
C ASN A 120 6.43 4.24 15.33
N ALA A 121 6.09 3.36 14.40
CA ALA A 121 4.96 3.51 13.48
C ALA A 121 3.60 3.17 14.10
N TYR A 122 3.58 2.52 15.27
CA TYR A 122 2.36 2.07 15.94
C TYR A 122 1.40 3.21 16.28
N THR A 123 1.86 4.24 17.00
CA THR A 123 0.98 5.34 17.43
C THR A 123 0.35 6.08 16.25
N PRO A 124 1.09 6.47 15.19
CA PRO A 124 0.47 7.01 13.99
C PRO A 124 -0.55 6.07 13.33
N LEU A 125 -0.28 4.77 13.29
CA LEU A 125 -1.22 3.77 12.74
C LEU A 125 -2.51 3.68 13.57
N GLN A 126 -2.41 3.68 14.90
CA GLN A 126 -3.58 3.70 15.79
C GLN A 126 -4.43 4.97 15.61
N ASN A 127 -3.80 6.12 15.39
CA ASN A 127 -4.52 7.37 15.14
C ASN A 127 -5.37 7.33 13.86
N LEU A 128 -5.03 6.48 12.88
CA LEU A 128 -5.85 6.30 11.68
C LEU A 128 -7.22 5.70 12.00
N MET A 129 -7.30 4.87 13.04
CA MET A 129 -8.51 4.16 13.47
C MET A 129 -9.56 5.07 14.11
N TRP A 130 -9.18 6.25 14.61
CA TRP A 130 -10.14 7.14 15.28
C TRP A 130 -11.25 7.65 14.36
N ASN A 131 -10.93 7.89 13.08
CA ASN A 131 -11.85 8.49 12.13
C ASN A 131 -12.23 7.55 10.98
N HIS A 132 -11.71 6.33 10.97
CA HIS A 132 -11.89 5.40 9.87
C HIS A 132 -12.12 4.00 10.40
N VAL A 133 -12.95 3.25 9.69
CA VAL A 133 -13.24 1.85 9.98
C VAL A 133 -12.78 1.04 8.77
N ALA A 134 -11.64 0.37 8.92
CA ALA A 134 -11.06 -0.52 7.93
C ALA A 134 -10.69 -1.89 8.53
N ASP A 135 -10.57 -2.90 7.68
CA ASP A 135 -10.01 -4.21 8.05
C ASP A 135 -8.48 -4.19 8.05
N VAL A 136 -7.88 -3.38 7.18
CA VAL A 136 -6.43 -3.22 7.04
C VAL A 136 -6.08 -1.74 7.01
N TYR A 137 -5.10 -1.32 7.80
CA TYR A 137 -4.56 0.04 7.84
C TYR A 137 -3.10 0.01 7.42
N LEU A 138 -2.79 0.71 6.34
CA LEU A 138 -1.45 0.81 5.78
C LEU A 138 -0.97 2.26 5.85
N MET A 139 0.23 2.46 6.37
CA MET A 139 0.93 3.73 6.40
C MET A 139 2.33 3.51 5.82
N GLY A 140 2.96 4.52 5.25
CA GLY A 140 4.41 4.51 5.10
C GLY A 140 5.05 5.67 5.87
N HIS A 141 5.71 6.61 5.18
CA HIS A 141 6.39 7.79 5.72
C HIS A 141 7.64 7.53 6.58
N LEU A 142 7.62 6.50 7.43
CA LEU A 142 8.72 6.18 8.34
C LEU A 142 9.73 5.17 7.77
N HIS A 143 9.48 4.63 6.57
CA HIS A 143 10.36 3.72 5.82
C HIS A 143 10.74 2.41 6.54
N GLN A 144 10.20 2.17 7.73
CA GLN A 144 10.38 0.96 8.53
C GLN A 144 9.29 -0.06 8.20
N LYS A 145 9.65 -1.34 8.16
CA LYS A 145 8.66 -2.41 8.04
C LYS A 145 8.07 -2.70 9.41
N MET A 146 6.75 -2.68 9.53
CA MET A 146 6.04 -3.11 10.73
C MET A 146 4.72 -3.73 10.30
N SER A 147 4.32 -4.82 10.92
CA SER A 147 2.99 -5.37 10.73
C SER A 147 2.52 -6.08 11.98
N MET A 148 1.27 -5.86 12.37
CA MET A 148 0.67 -6.47 13.55
C MET A 148 -0.84 -6.56 13.44
N GLU A 149 -1.44 -7.34 14.33
CA GLU A 149 -2.87 -7.49 14.46
C GLU A 149 -3.38 -6.70 15.67
N GLU A 150 -4.56 -6.11 15.52
CA GLU A 150 -5.32 -5.53 16.62
C GLU A 150 -6.77 -6.03 16.59
N GLN A 151 -7.48 -5.80 17.69
CA GLN A 151 -8.91 -6.08 17.80
C GLN A 151 -9.69 -4.76 17.81
N MET A 152 -10.68 -4.66 16.94
CA MET A 152 -11.61 -3.53 16.90
C MET A 152 -13.01 -4.00 17.25
N VAL A 153 -13.67 -3.29 18.15
CA VAL A 153 -15.09 -3.51 18.45
C VAL A 153 -15.94 -2.81 17.39
N SER A 154 -16.88 -3.53 16.80
CA SER A 154 -17.81 -3.01 15.79
C SER A 154 -19.22 -3.55 16.04
N PHE A 155 -20.24 -2.86 15.55
CA PHE A 155 -21.62 -3.32 15.68
C PHE A 155 -22.05 -4.11 14.44
N ASN A 156 -22.50 -5.35 14.62
CA ASN A 156 -23.08 -6.14 13.54
C ASN A 156 -24.59 -5.92 13.48
N TYR A 157 -25.04 -5.08 12.56
CA TYR A 157 -26.47 -4.77 12.37
C TYR A 157 -27.34 -5.99 12.03
N LYS A 158 -26.79 -7.02 11.39
CA LYS A 158 -27.55 -8.25 11.08
C LYS A 158 -27.78 -9.11 12.31
N LEU A 159 -26.81 -9.14 13.23
CA LEU A 159 -26.88 -9.91 14.47
C LEU A 159 -27.44 -9.09 15.64
N GLY A 160 -27.57 -7.77 15.49
CA GLY A 160 -28.03 -6.87 16.53
C GLY A 160 -27.10 -6.80 17.75
N LYS A 161 -25.79 -7.08 17.59
CA LYS A 161 -24.84 -7.12 18.71
C LYS A 161 -23.45 -6.61 18.34
N ALA A 162 -22.71 -6.17 19.37
CA ALA A 162 -21.29 -5.88 19.25
C ALA A 162 -20.50 -7.16 18.92
N ILE A 163 -19.53 -7.02 18.03
CA ILE A 163 -18.59 -8.06 17.64
C ILE A 163 -17.17 -7.53 17.74
N GLN A 164 -16.22 -8.41 18.02
CA GLN A 164 -14.79 -8.13 17.86
C GLN A 164 -14.38 -8.55 16.45
N ARG A 165 -13.62 -7.67 15.79
CA ARG A 165 -13.05 -7.91 14.46
C ARG A 165 -11.54 -7.77 14.56
N LYS A 166 -10.83 -8.75 14.02
CA LYS A 166 -9.39 -8.64 13.80
C LYS A 166 -9.14 -7.62 12.68
N ILE A 167 -8.20 -6.73 12.91
CA ILE A 167 -7.68 -5.79 11.93
C ILE A 167 -6.16 -5.95 11.80
N VAL A 168 -5.60 -5.49 10.68
CA VAL A 168 -4.16 -5.46 10.45
C VAL A 168 -3.67 -4.02 10.40
N LEU A 169 -2.61 -3.71 11.14
CA LEU A 169 -1.88 -2.44 11.07
C LEU A 169 -0.51 -2.68 10.44
N GLY A 170 -0.16 -1.89 9.42
CA GLY A 170 1.06 -2.09 8.64
C GLY A 170 1.78 -0.80 8.30
N ASN A 171 3.07 -0.70 8.65
CA ASN A 171 3.98 0.26 8.07
C ASN A 171 4.71 -0.39 6.89
N THR A 172 4.52 0.15 5.69
CA THR A 172 4.80 -0.55 4.42
C THR A 172 6.27 -0.73 4.11
N GLY A 173 7.18 -0.07 4.83
CA GLY A 173 8.61 -0.09 4.55
C GLY A 173 9.01 0.83 3.39
N SER A 174 10.07 0.46 2.68
CA SER A 174 10.70 1.22 1.59
C SER A 174 11.37 0.27 0.61
N PHE A 175 11.39 0.60 -0.69
CA PHE A 175 12.12 -0.19 -1.69
C PHE A 175 13.61 0.15 -1.77
N THR A 176 14.01 1.25 -1.14
CA THR A 176 15.40 1.69 -1.09
C THR A 176 15.88 1.75 0.35
N GLU A 177 17.18 1.64 0.51
CA GLU A 177 17.84 1.92 1.78
C GLU A 177 17.68 3.40 2.13
N THR A 178 17.56 3.68 3.43
CA THR A 178 17.40 5.05 3.93
C THR A 178 18.70 5.85 3.91
N MET A 179 19.85 5.18 3.86
CA MET A 179 21.18 5.80 3.77
C MET A 179 21.70 5.53 2.37
N LEU A 180 22.22 6.56 1.69
CA LEU A 180 22.91 6.41 0.42
C LEU A 180 24.31 6.98 0.58
N ASP A 181 25.31 6.27 0.05
CA ASP A 181 26.70 6.72 0.13
C ASP A 181 26.88 8.07 -0.58
N ASN A 182 27.51 9.01 0.12
CA ASN A 182 27.87 10.34 -0.39
C ASN A 182 26.70 11.26 -0.77
N VAL A 183 25.48 10.99 -0.29
CA VAL A 183 24.31 11.85 -0.51
C VAL A 183 23.76 12.31 0.84
N ASP A 184 23.78 13.62 1.09
CA ASP A 184 23.17 14.22 2.27
C ASP A 184 21.65 14.25 2.11
N GLN A 185 20.96 13.35 2.81
CA GLN A 185 19.53 13.19 2.64
C GLN A 185 18.74 14.06 3.63
N TRP A 186 17.58 14.53 3.16
CA TRP A 186 16.60 15.22 3.99
C TRP A 186 16.24 14.47 5.28
N TYR A 187 16.26 13.13 5.22
CA TYR A 187 16.00 12.23 6.34
C TYR A 187 17.06 12.33 7.46
N GLU A 188 18.34 12.47 7.11
CA GLU A 188 19.47 12.58 8.05
C GLU A 188 19.44 13.91 8.83
N ARG A 189 18.94 14.97 8.18
CA ARG A 189 18.96 16.34 8.74
C ARG A 189 17.86 16.64 9.76
N ARG A 190 16.68 15.99 9.67
CA ARG A 190 15.50 16.40 10.47
C ARG A 190 14.86 15.32 11.31
N ASN A 191 14.97 14.05 10.92
CA ASN A 191 14.32 12.98 11.64
C ASN A 191 15.40 12.14 12.33
N LYS A 192 15.30 11.98 13.66
CA LYS A 192 16.08 11.01 14.45
C LYS A 192 15.63 9.56 14.12
N MET A 193 15.53 9.25 12.83
CA MET A 193 15.03 7.97 12.33
C MET A 193 16.14 6.93 12.40
N LYS A 194 15.75 5.70 12.73
CA LYS A 194 16.64 4.54 12.64
C LYS A 194 16.83 4.18 11.16
N PRO A 195 18.06 3.88 10.71
CA PRO A 195 18.29 3.32 9.40
C PRO A 195 17.37 2.12 9.17
N ALA A 196 16.69 2.09 8.03
CA ALA A 196 15.81 1.00 7.64
C ALA A 196 16.34 0.32 6.38
N VAL A 197 16.41 -1.00 6.44
CA VAL A 197 16.75 -1.83 5.28
C VAL A 197 15.56 -1.90 4.35
N ALA A 198 15.84 -1.89 3.04
CA ALA A 198 14.84 -2.08 2.00
C ALA A 198 13.96 -3.32 2.24
N GLY A 199 12.73 -3.26 1.76
CA GLY A 199 11.73 -4.30 1.81
C GLY A 199 10.35 -3.75 2.15
N THR A 200 9.34 -4.61 1.96
CA THR A 200 7.93 -4.31 2.17
C THR A 200 7.28 -5.28 3.13
N ILE A 201 6.07 -4.96 3.56
CA ILE A 201 5.18 -5.95 4.19
C ILE A 201 4.24 -6.55 3.15
N THR A 202 3.68 -7.72 3.45
CA THR A 202 2.61 -8.35 2.66
C THR A 202 1.42 -8.64 3.56
N VAL A 203 0.21 -8.27 3.11
CA VAL A 203 -1.05 -8.68 3.73
C VAL A 203 -1.77 -9.65 2.78
N SER A 204 -2.07 -10.85 3.27
CA SER A 204 -2.74 -11.91 2.53
C SER A 204 -4.20 -12.03 2.96
N PHE A 205 -5.09 -12.15 1.98
CA PHE A 205 -6.54 -12.21 2.17
C PHE A 205 -7.05 -13.62 1.91
N ASP A 206 -7.34 -14.39 2.96
CA ASP A 206 -7.95 -15.72 2.84
C ASP A 206 -9.48 -15.58 2.79
N ALA A 207 -10.01 -15.55 1.57
CA ALA A 207 -11.45 -15.39 1.35
C ALA A 207 -12.30 -16.59 1.76
N LEU A 208 -11.71 -17.79 1.83
CA LEU A 208 -12.43 -19.01 2.18
C LEU A 208 -12.65 -19.10 3.68
N ASN A 209 -11.59 -18.87 4.45
CA ASN A 209 -11.67 -18.92 5.91
C ASN A 209 -12.01 -17.55 6.55
N GLY A 210 -11.97 -16.48 5.75
CA GLY A 210 -12.23 -15.11 6.22
C GLY A 210 -11.10 -14.51 7.05
N ASN A 211 -9.89 -15.04 6.93
CA ASN A 211 -8.74 -14.64 7.72
C ASN A 211 -7.86 -13.62 6.96
N LEU A 212 -7.21 -12.76 7.73
CA LEU A 212 -6.12 -11.91 7.26
C LEU A 212 -4.82 -12.45 7.83
N HIS A 213 -3.79 -12.48 6.99
CA HIS A 213 -2.43 -12.81 7.41
C HIS A 213 -1.49 -11.67 7.03
N HIS A 214 -0.42 -11.50 7.78
CA HIS A 214 0.56 -10.47 7.49
C HIS A 214 1.98 -10.97 7.67
N HIS A 215 2.88 -10.48 6.82
CA HIS A 215 4.26 -10.93 6.70
C HIS A 215 5.21 -9.74 6.52
N ILE A 216 6.41 -9.86 7.06
CA ILE A 216 7.54 -8.94 6.89
C ILE A 216 8.67 -9.71 6.19
#